data_AF-X1JCT1-F1
#
_entry.id   AF-X1JCT1-F1
#
_cell.length_a   1.000
_cell.length_b   1.000
_cell.length_c   1.000
_cell.angle_alpha   90.00
_cell.angle_beta   90.00
_cell.angle_gamma   90.00
#
_symmetry.space_group_name_H-M   'P 1'
#
loop_
_entity.id
_entity.type
_entity.pdbx_description
1 polymer ?
#
loop_
_entity_poly.entity_id
_entity_poly.type
_entity_poly.pdbx_seq_one_letter_code
_entity_poly.pdbx_strand_id
1 'polypeptide(L)'
;NMNIKEVNDLISHISEIIDYQVKKRGLLESQLFPVTAYVCVSFYNSYNMLYDILKKVSEKTTPERMGKESRKILSELHALSLFYIPLYYMVGRMGEIQRNDGDPKSETREKREQTMFIFDFWKCLASSYFLDEKLTVYDSNKINIVLNQPDIEWSINQIIDVSSEKAVEIKKIMANLEVVSFLDECEARAKICDHGPYRISENEIMIFREIMHLY
;
A
#
# COMPACT_ATOMS: atom_id res chain seq x y z
N ASN A 1 16.02 -13.56 -8.92
CA ASN A 1 17.02 -13.32 -7.87
C ASN A 1 17.80 -12.06 -8.15
N MET A 2 17.32 -10.99 -7.55
CA MET A 2 17.97 -9.69 -7.46
C MET A 2 19.38 -9.78 -6.85
N ASN A 3 20.30 -8.94 -7.33
CA ASN A 3 21.63 -8.82 -6.75
C ASN A 3 21.69 -7.78 -5.61
N ILE A 4 22.77 -7.78 -4.83
CA ILE A 4 22.91 -6.89 -3.66
C ILE A 4 22.83 -5.41 -4.03
N LYS A 5 23.39 -5.00 -5.17
CA LYS A 5 23.35 -3.60 -5.62
C LYS A 5 21.91 -3.17 -5.88
N GLU A 6 21.16 -3.98 -6.62
CA GLU A 6 19.75 -3.71 -6.93
C GLU A 6 18.90 -3.62 -5.65
N VAL A 7 19.13 -4.50 -4.68
CA VAL A 7 18.42 -4.44 -3.38
C VAL A 7 18.75 -3.15 -2.64
N ASN A 8 20.02 -2.73 -2.62
CA ASN A 8 20.42 -1.47 -1.99
C ASN A 8 19.82 -0.24 -2.70
N ASP A 9 19.74 -0.27 -4.03
CA ASP A 9 19.09 0.78 -4.82
C ASP A 9 17.59 0.88 -4.46
N LEU A 10 16.89 -0.25 -4.32
CA LEU A 10 15.49 -0.28 -3.88
C LEU A 10 15.29 0.15 -2.42
N ILE A 11 16.18 -0.25 -1.51
CA ILE A 11 16.15 0.20 -0.11
C ILE A 11 16.26 1.71 -0.05
N SER A 12 17.18 2.30 -0.83
CA SER A 12 17.37 3.75 -0.88
C SER A 12 16.13 4.44 -1.41
N HIS A 13 15.60 3.97 -2.56
CA HIS A 13 14.35 4.48 -3.15
C HIS A 13 13.17 4.47 -2.19
N ILE A 14 12.92 3.32 -1.55
CA ILE A 14 11.82 3.18 -0.58
C ILE A 14 12.05 4.08 0.64
N SER A 15 13.28 4.20 1.12
CA SER A 15 13.59 5.05 2.29
C SER A 15 13.24 6.51 2.01
N GLU A 16 13.54 7.03 0.82
CA GLU A 16 13.16 8.39 0.41
C GLU A 16 11.62 8.57 0.37
N ILE A 17 10.89 7.58 -0.14
CA ILE A 17 9.42 7.63 -0.18
C ILE A 17 8.84 7.58 1.23
N ILE A 18 9.33 6.69 2.09
CA ILE A 18 8.87 6.59 3.49
C ILE A 18 9.14 7.90 4.23
N ASP A 19 10.34 8.46 4.10
CA ASP A 19 10.71 9.74 4.72
C ASP A 19 9.79 10.88 4.25
N TYR A 20 9.52 10.97 2.95
CA TYR A 20 8.55 11.92 2.40
C TYR A 20 7.15 11.76 3.01
N GLN A 21 6.65 10.52 3.12
CA GLN A 21 5.31 10.23 3.66
C GLN A 21 5.23 10.53 5.15
N VAL A 22 6.26 10.17 5.91
CA VAL A 22 6.33 10.39 7.37
C VAL A 22 6.49 11.87 7.68
N LYS A 23 7.40 12.61 7.01
CA LYS A 23 7.58 14.06 7.23
C LYS A 23 6.33 14.87 6.96
N LYS A 24 5.50 14.44 6.01
CA LYS A 24 4.23 15.12 5.68
C LYS A 24 3.08 14.72 6.58
N ARG A 25 3.14 13.57 7.23
CA ARG A 25 2.18 13.15 8.25
C ARG A 25 2.69 13.68 9.59
N GLY A 26 2.10 14.79 10.07
CA GLY A 26 2.36 15.23 11.44
C GLY A 26 2.13 14.06 12.40
N LEU A 27 3.00 13.93 13.42
CA LEU A 27 2.78 13.02 14.55
C LEU A 27 1.46 13.42 15.21
N LEU A 28 0.38 12.76 14.83
CA LEU A 28 -0.92 12.88 15.48
C LEU A 28 -0.97 11.78 16.52
N GLU A 29 -0.78 12.16 17.78
CA GLU A 29 -1.04 11.28 18.90
C GLU A 29 -2.56 11.19 19.08
N SER A 30 -3.09 9.98 18.84
CA SER A 30 -4.48 9.68 19.13
C SER A 30 -4.72 9.68 20.63
N GLN A 31 -5.87 10.21 21.05
CA GLN A 31 -6.36 10.11 22.43
C GLN A 31 -7.15 8.82 22.68
N LEU A 32 -7.53 8.11 21.61
CA LEU A 32 -8.38 6.91 21.67
C LEU A 32 -7.55 5.64 21.55
N PHE A 33 -6.52 5.64 20.71
CA PHE A 33 -5.71 4.47 20.42
C PHE A 33 -4.23 4.77 20.64
N PRO A 34 -3.42 3.82 21.15
CA PRO A 34 -1.99 4.00 21.27
C PRO A 34 -1.30 3.78 19.92
N VAL A 35 -1.56 4.69 18.95
CA VAL A 35 -1.20 4.52 17.52
C VAL A 35 0.25 4.15 17.32
N THR A 36 1.15 4.95 17.89
CA THR A 36 2.59 4.72 17.81
C THR A 36 2.96 3.33 18.35
N ALA A 37 2.38 2.92 19.47
CA ALA A 37 2.73 1.66 20.12
C ALA A 37 2.31 0.45 19.27
N TYR A 38 1.05 0.41 18.80
CA TYR A 38 0.61 -0.74 18.00
C TYR A 38 1.30 -0.79 16.64
N VAL A 39 1.54 0.37 16.00
CA VAL A 39 2.25 0.45 14.72
C VAL A 39 3.70 -0.04 14.87
N CYS A 40 4.41 0.37 15.93
CA CYS A 40 5.75 -0.13 16.22
C CYS A 40 5.77 -1.64 16.44
N VAL A 41 4.81 -2.19 17.18
CA VAL A 41 4.67 -3.65 17.34
C VAL A 41 4.46 -4.32 15.99
N SER A 42 3.59 -3.78 15.13
CA SER A 42 3.37 -4.33 13.78
C SER A 42 4.65 -4.33 12.95
N PHE A 43 5.50 -3.31 13.03
CA PHE A 43 6.78 -3.27 12.31
C PHE A 43 7.74 -4.40 12.73
N TYR A 44 7.95 -4.58 14.04
CA TYR A 44 8.79 -5.68 14.54
C TYR A 44 8.18 -7.05 14.21
N ASN A 45 6.85 -7.17 14.29
CA ASN A 45 6.14 -8.37 13.92
C ASN A 45 6.41 -8.71 12.44
N SER A 46 6.22 -7.75 11.53
CA SER A 46 6.51 -7.91 10.10
C SER A 46 7.97 -8.25 9.83
N TYR A 47 8.94 -7.60 10.50
CA TYR A 47 10.37 -7.96 10.35
C TYR A 47 10.66 -9.43 10.71
N ASN A 48 9.92 -9.97 11.67
CA ASN A 48 10.09 -11.35 12.12
C ASN A 48 9.37 -12.37 11.22
N MET A 49 8.13 -12.10 10.79
CA MET A 49 7.30 -13.13 10.14
C MET A 49 7.05 -12.94 8.64
N LEU A 50 7.29 -11.74 8.06
CA LEU A 50 6.85 -11.45 6.70
C LEU A 50 7.51 -12.36 5.66
N TYR A 51 8.80 -12.68 5.84
CA TYR A 51 9.50 -13.62 4.96
C TYR A 51 8.79 -14.98 4.91
N ASP A 52 8.48 -15.57 6.06
CA ASP A 52 7.84 -16.89 6.12
C ASP A 52 6.43 -16.87 5.53
N ILE A 53 5.69 -15.77 5.73
CA ILE A 53 4.37 -15.57 5.12
C ILE A 53 4.49 -15.51 3.59
N LEU A 54 5.34 -14.63 3.07
CA LEU A 54 5.51 -14.45 1.63
C LEU A 54 6.07 -15.71 0.96
N LYS A 55 6.93 -16.46 1.65
CA LYS A 55 7.41 -17.76 1.20
C LYS A 55 6.25 -18.75 1.01
N LYS A 56 5.36 -18.89 2.00
CA LYS A 56 4.14 -19.72 1.88
C LYS A 56 3.21 -19.24 0.75
N VAL A 57 3.08 -17.93 0.57
CA VAL A 57 2.31 -17.35 -0.55
C VAL A 57 2.93 -17.73 -1.89
N SER A 58 4.27 -17.65 -2.00
CA SER A 58 5.01 -17.98 -3.23
C SER A 58 4.91 -19.46 -3.64
N GLU A 59 4.54 -20.34 -2.72
CA GLU A 59 4.25 -21.75 -3.02
C GLU A 59 2.90 -21.94 -3.72
N LYS A 60 2.01 -20.94 -3.70
CA LYS A 60 0.63 -21.01 -4.22
C LYS A 60 0.38 -20.11 -5.43
N THR A 61 1.13 -19.03 -5.56
CA THR A 61 0.97 -18.05 -6.64
C THR A 61 2.29 -17.31 -6.88
N THR A 62 2.34 -16.49 -7.93
CA THR A 62 3.50 -15.63 -8.20
C THR A 62 3.15 -14.16 -7.94
N PRO A 63 4.11 -13.34 -7.51
CA PRO A 63 3.88 -11.91 -7.30
C PRO A 63 3.37 -11.22 -8.58
N GLU A 64 3.84 -11.61 -9.77
CA GLU A 64 3.39 -11.03 -11.04
C GLU A 64 1.92 -11.33 -11.36
N ARG A 65 1.48 -12.56 -11.01
CA ARG A 65 0.08 -12.96 -11.18
C ARG A 65 -0.80 -12.18 -10.22
N MET A 66 -0.39 -12.11 -8.94
CA MET A 66 -1.10 -11.36 -7.91
C MET A 66 -1.30 -9.90 -8.34
N GLY A 67 -0.24 -9.20 -8.76
CA GLY A 67 -0.36 -7.79 -9.13
C GLY A 67 -1.28 -7.57 -10.32
N LYS A 68 -1.20 -8.40 -11.37
CA LYS A 68 -2.11 -8.33 -12.53
C LYS A 68 -3.57 -8.59 -12.17
N GLU A 69 -3.85 -9.64 -11.41
CA GLU A 69 -5.22 -10.02 -11.00
C GLU A 69 -5.86 -9.02 -10.04
N SER A 70 -5.03 -8.21 -9.38
CA SER A 70 -5.45 -7.20 -8.40
C SER A 70 -5.82 -5.86 -9.02
N ARG A 71 -5.68 -5.72 -10.35
CA ARG A 71 -6.05 -4.51 -11.11
C ARG A 71 -7.56 -4.44 -11.35
N LYS A 72 -8.34 -4.63 -10.29
CA LYS A 72 -9.80 -4.67 -10.32
C LYS A 72 -10.41 -3.97 -9.12
N ILE A 73 -11.68 -3.61 -9.25
CA ILE A 73 -12.44 -2.95 -8.18
C ILE A 73 -12.52 -3.87 -6.95
N LEU A 74 -12.36 -3.29 -5.76
CA LEU A 74 -12.40 -3.97 -4.45
C LEU A 74 -11.37 -5.09 -4.26
N SER A 75 -10.20 -4.98 -4.91
CA SER A 75 -9.08 -5.86 -4.65
C SER A 75 -8.47 -5.63 -3.25
N GLU A 76 -8.19 -6.71 -2.51
CA GLU A 76 -7.44 -6.67 -1.24
C GLU A 76 -6.00 -6.18 -1.44
N LEU A 77 -5.45 -6.43 -2.62
CA LEU A 77 -4.16 -5.89 -3.04
C LEU A 77 -4.42 -4.60 -3.81
N HIS A 78 -4.01 -3.49 -3.21
CA HIS A 78 -4.12 -2.15 -3.74
C HIS A 78 -2.85 -1.36 -3.44
N ALA A 79 -2.72 -0.15 -3.98
CA ALA A 79 -1.50 0.64 -3.88
C ALA A 79 -0.93 0.79 -2.46
N LEU A 80 -1.80 0.92 -1.44
CA LEU A 80 -1.37 1.06 -0.05
C LEU A 80 -0.93 -0.27 0.57
N SER A 81 -1.64 -1.38 0.34
CA SER A 81 -1.23 -2.69 0.87
C SER A 81 0.06 -3.18 0.21
N LEU A 82 0.29 -2.87 -1.06
CA LEU A 82 1.57 -3.09 -1.74
C LEU A 82 2.71 -2.26 -1.12
N PHE A 83 2.43 -1.00 -0.73
CA PHE A 83 3.41 -0.13 -0.06
C PHE A 83 3.73 -0.59 1.38
N TYR A 84 2.79 -1.26 2.06
CA TYR A 84 3.00 -1.78 3.41
C TYR A 84 4.05 -2.88 3.49
N ILE A 85 4.23 -3.69 2.43
CA ILE A 85 5.22 -4.78 2.39
C ILE A 85 6.63 -4.25 2.72
N PRO A 86 7.21 -3.32 1.93
CA PRO A 86 8.53 -2.80 2.25
C PRO A 86 8.50 -1.85 3.45
N LEU A 87 7.44 -1.05 3.66
CA LEU A 87 7.35 -0.13 4.80
C LEU A 87 7.48 -0.88 6.14
N TYR A 88 6.60 -1.84 6.40
CA TYR A 88 6.51 -2.47 7.71
C TYR A 88 7.77 -3.28 8.01
N TYR A 89 8.27 -4.01 7.01
CA TYR A 89 9.48 -4.79 7.14
C TYR A 89 10.72 -3.90 7.39
N MET A 90 10.88 -2.83 6.61
CA MET A 90 12.07 -1.99 6.69
C MET A 90 12.11 -1.11 7.94
N VAL A 91 10.97 -0.63 8.42
CA VAL A 91 10.95 0.11 9.69
C VAL A 91 11.25 -0.83 10.86
N GLY A 92 10.76 -2.07 10.83
CA GLY A 92 11.14 -3.09 11.82
C GLY A 92 12.63 -3.41 11.77
N ARG A 93 13.18 -3.61 10.57
CA ARG A 93 14.62 -3.80 10.32
C ARG A 93 15.46 -2.63 10.86
N MET A 94 15.05 -1.39 10.60
CA MET A 94 15.70 -0.19 11.12
C MET A 94 15.73 -0.20 12.65
N GLY A 95 14.63 -0.58 13.30
CA GLY A 95 14.56 -0.71 14.76
C GLY A 95 15.54 -1.75 15.31
N GLU A 96 15.71 -2.89 14.64
CA GLU A 96 16.69 -3.91 15.04
C GLU A 96 18.13 -3.44 14.86
N ILE A 97 18.44 -2.79 13.74
CA ILE A 97 19.77 -2.20 13.53
C ILE A 97 20.05 -1.15 14.62
N GLN A 98 19.07 -0.30 14.94
CA GLN A 98 19.19 0.71 15.99
C GLN A 98 19.42 0.09 17.38
N ARG A 99 18.82 -1.07 17.68
CA ARG A 99 19.08 -1.82 18.92
C ARG A 99 20.50 -2.37 19.01
N ASN A 100 21.15 -2.60 17.87
CA ASN A 100 22.51 -3.10 17.75
C ASN A 100 23.47 -1.95 17.42
N ASP A 101 23.42 -0.87 18.21
CA ASP A 101 24.27 0.33 18.10
C ASP A 101 24.22 1.05 16.75
N GLY A 102 23.18 0.80 15.96
CA GLY A 102 23.04 1.38 14.62
C GLY A 102 23.97 0.75 13.58
N ASP A 103 24.57 -0.41 13.82
CA ASP A 103 25.45 -1.09 12.86
C ASP A 103 24.65 -2.03 11.94
N PRO A 104 24.50 -1.74 10.64
CA PRO A 104 23.81 -2.63 9.71
C PRO A 104 24.52 -3.97 9.51
N LYS A 105 25.81 -4.08 9.88
CA LYS A 105 26.55 -5.35 9.82
C LYS A 105 26.15 -6.31 10.94
N SER A 106 25.47 -5.82 11.99
CA SER A 106 24.91 -6.66 13.05
C SER A 106 23.88 -7.67 12.55
N GLU A 107 23.20 -7.38 11.44
CA GLU A 107 22.21 -8.31 10.87
C GLU A 107 22.88 -9.58 10.36
N THR A 108 22.27 -10.71 10.71
CA THR A 108 22.72 -12.03 10.27
C THR A 108 22.64 -12.16 8.75
N ARG A 109 23.47 -13.03 8.19
CA ARG A 109 23.42 -13.36 6.76
C ARG A 109 22.01 -13.82 6.33
N GLU A 110 21.37 -14.65 7.15
CA GLU A 110 20.01 -15.12 6.90
C GLU A 110 19.02 -13.96 6.78
N LYS A 111 19.03 -12.99 7.71
CA LYS A 111 18.14 -11.83 7.63
C LYS A 111 18.37 -10.97 6.38
N ARG A 112 19.62 -10.87 5.91
CA ARG A 112 19.92 -10.21 4.65
C ARG A 112 19.33 -10.97 3.45
N GLU A 113 19.46 -12.30 3.43
CA GLU A 113 18.86 -13.14 2.37
C GLU A 113 17.32 -13.04 2.38
N GLN A 114 16.69 -13.02 3.57
CA GLN A 114 15.24 -12.76 3.73
C GLN A 114 14.84 -11.38 3.19
N THR A 115 15.64 -10.34 3.49
CA THR A 115 15.41 -8.98 2.98
C THR A 115 15.45 -8.97 1.46
N MET A 116 16.46 -9.62 0.84
CA MET A 116 16.56 -9.72 -0.62
C MET A 116 15.32 -10.40 -1.23
N PHE A 117 14.84 -11.49 -0.61
CA PHE A 117 13.62 -12.18 -1.06
C PHE A 117 12.39 -11.27 -1.00
N ILE A 118 12.20 -10.53 0.10
CA ILE A 118 11.04 -9.65 0.28
C ILE A 118 11.05 -8.54 -0.78
N PHE A 119 12.21 -7.94 -1.07
CA PHE A 119 12.32 -6.90 -2.10
C PHE A 119 12.13 -7.45 -3.52
N ASP A 120 12.63 -8.65 -3.82
CA ASP A 120 12.40 -9.33 -5.10
C ASP A 120 10.90 -9.61 -5.30
N PHE A 121 10.25 -10.20 -4.30
CA PHE A 121 8.81 -10.45 -4.29
C PHE A 121 8.02 -9.14 -4.47
N TRP A 122 8.31 -8.12 -3.66
CA TRP A 122 7.61 -6.84 -3.72
C TRP A 122 7.81 -6.14 -5.05
N LYS A 123 9.04 -6.10 -5.60
CA LYS A 123 9.32 -5.49 -6.90
C LYS A 123 8.50 -6.15 -8.00
N CYS A 124 8.52 -7.48 -8.08
CA CYS A 124 7.73 -8.22 -9.07
C CYS A 124 6.22 -7.95 -8.92
N LEU A 125 5.73 -7.91 -7.68
CA LEU A 125 4.33 -7.63 -7.39
C LEU A 125 3.96 -6.21 -7.84
N ALA A 126 4.72 -5.20 -7.40
CA ALA A 126 4.47 -3.81 -7.68
C ALA A 126 4.59 -3.48 -9.18
N SER A 127 5.66 -3.94 -9.85
CA SER A 127 5.85 -3.73 -11.30
C SER A 127 4.78 -4.40 -12.17
N SER A 128 4.06 -5.39 -11.65
CA SER A 128 2.94 -6.03 -12.36
C SER A 128 1.57 -5.40 -12.05
N TYR A 129 1.49 -4.66 -10.94
CA TYR A 129 0.29 -3.93 -10.52
C TYR A 129 0.26 -2.52 -11.13
N PHE A 130 1.34 -1.76 -10.98
CA PHE A 130 1.47 -0.43 -11.58
C PHE A 130 1.90 -0.54 -13.04
N LEU A 131 1.50 0.45 -13.84
CA LEU A 131 1.89 0.56 -15.25
C LEU A 131 3.33 1.07 -15.36
N ASP A 132 3.95 0.87 -16.53
CA ASP A 132 5.25 1.45 -16.91
C ASP A 132 6.40 1.21 -15.91
N GLU A 133 6.45 -0.02 -15.37
CA GLU A 133 7.49 -0.49 -14.43
C GLU A 133 7.60 0.33 -13.13
N LYS A 134 6.57 1.13 -12.81
CA LYS A 134 6.50 1.88 -11.55
C LYS A 134 6.33 0.93 -10.36
N LEU A 135 6.76 1.37 -9.18
CA LEU A 135 6.72 0.56 -7.96
C LEU A 135 5.77 1.12 -6.90
N THR A 136 5.45 2.41 -7.01
CA THR A 136 4.57 3.12 -6.08
C THR A 136 3.75 4.18 -6.81
N VAL A 137 2.69 4.65 -6.16
CA VAL A 137 1.91 5.81 -6.61
C VAL A 137 2.78 7.07 -6.71
N TYR A 138 3.84 7.19 -5.90
CA TYR A 138 4.78 8.31 -5.98
C TYR A 138 5.54 8.30 -7.31
N ASP A 139 5.99 7.13 -7.76
CA ASP A 139 6.70 6.95 -9.03
C ASP A 139 5.83 7.28 -10.26
N SER A 140 4.51 7.24 -10.06
CA SER A 140 3.45 7.59 -11.01
C SER A 140 2.97 9.03 -10.85
N ASN A 141 3.78 9.96 -10.33
CA ASN A 141 3.41 11.36 -10.10
C ASN A 141 2.13 11.53 -9.25
N LYS A 142 1.88 10.63 -8.30
CA LYS A 142 0.71 10.59 -7.43
C LYS A 142 -0.61 10.28 -8.16
N ILE A 143 -0.51 9.62 -9.31
CA ILE A 143 -1.65 9.13 -10.09
C ILE A 143 -1.75 7.60 -9.93
N ASN A 144 -2.94 7.09 -9.63
CA ASN A 144 -3.19 5.67 -9.38
C ASN A 144 -4.13 5.07 -10.43
N ILE A 145 -3.70 5.04 -11.70
CA ILE A 145 -4.46 4.47 -12.82
C ILE A 145 -4.06 3.00 -12.97
N VAL A 146 -4.73 2.13 -12.22
CA VAL A 146 -4.36 0.70 -12.13
C VAL A 146 -5.51 -0.24 -12.50
N LEU A 147 -6.77 0.15 -12.26
CA LEU A 147 -7.95 -0.62 -12.64
C LEU A 147 -7.96 -0.96 -14.14
N ASN A 148 -8.43 -2.16 -14.46
CA ASN A 148 -8.59 -2.63 -15.81
C ASN A 148 -9.75 -1.92 -16.53
N GLN A 149 -9.60 -1.72 -17.84
CA GLN A 149 -10.57 -1.03 -18.68
C GLN A 149 -12.01 -1.57 -18.57
N PRO A 150 -12.26 -2.90 -18.51
CA PRO A 150 -13.62 -3.42 -18.37
C PRO A 150 -14.34 -2.95 -17.10
N ASP A 151 -13.63 -2.81 -15.97
CA ASP A 151 -14.22 -2.34 -14.71
C ASP A 151 -14.60 -0.85 -14.80
N ILE A 152 -13.77 -0.06 -15.49
CA ILE A 152 -14.01 1.36 -15.75
C ILE A 152 -15.25 1.52 -16.64
N GLU A 153 -15.31 0.79 -17.75
CA GLU A 153 -16.43 0.83 -18.70
C GLU A 153 -17.73 0.34 -18.06
N TRP A 154 -17.68 -0.75 -17.31
CA TRP A 154 -18.84 -1.24 -16.56
C TRP A 154 -19.35 -0.16 -15.61
N SER A 155 -18.46 0.47 -14.85
CA SER A 155 -18.83 1.52 -13.89
C SER A 155 -19.46 2.73 -14.57
N ILE A 156 -18.89 3.22 -15.68
CA ILE A 156 -19.46 4.33 -16.47
C ILE A 156 -20.89 4.00 -16.92
N ASN A 157 -21.13 2.77 -17.38
CA ASN A 157 -22.46 2.33 -17.81
C ASN A 157 -23.47 2.19 -16.66
N GLN A 158 -23.03 2.18 -15.40
CA GLN A 158 -23.90 2.15 -14.21
C GLN A 158 -24.11 3.54 -13.59
N ILE A 159 -23.43 4.59 -14.07
CA ILE A 159 -23.60 5.94 -13.53
C ILE A 159 -25.02 6.43 -13.85
N ILE A 160 -25.70 6.92 -12.82
CA ILE A 160 -27.00 7.59 -12.95
C ILE A 160 -26.90 9.01 -12.42
N ASP A 161 -27.60 9.93 -13.07
CA ASP A 161 -27.73 11.29 -12.58
C ASP A 161 -28.55 11.31 -11.29
N VAL A 162 -28.07 12.08 -10.31
CA VAL A 162 -28.75 12.29 -9.04
C VAL A 162 -29.04 13.77 -8.84
N SER A 163 -30.14 14.08 -8.15
CA SER A 163 -30.44 15.46 -7.78
C SER A 163 -29.37 16.02 -6.83
N SER A 164 -29.27 17.35 -6.75
CA SER A 164 -28.31 18.00 -5.84
C SER A 164 -28.57 17.63 -4.38
N GLU A 165 -29.83 17.48 -3.99
CA GLU A 165 -30.23 17.06 -2.63
C GLU A 165 -29.75 15.63 -2.34
N LYS A 166 -29.94 14.72 -3.29
CA LYS A 166 -29.50 13.32 -3.13
C LYS A 166 -27.97 13.22 -3.14
N ALA A 167 -27.28 14.01 -3.95
CA ALA A 167 -25.82 14.09 -3.93
C ALA A 167 -25.28 14.53 -2.57
N VAL A 168 -25.93 15.50 -1.90
CA VAL A 168 -25.56 15.93 -0.55
C VAL A 168 -25.77 14.81 0.47
N GLU A 169 -26.87 14.06 0.37
CA GLU A 169 -27.14 12.91 1.23
C GLU A 169 -26.08 11.80 1.06
N ILE A 170 -25.76 11.43 -0.18
CA ILE A 170 -24.74 10.43 -0.50
C ILE A 170 -23.37 10.87 0.05
N LYS A 171 -22.98 12.13 -0.13
CA LYS A 171 -21.72 12.67 0.41
C LYS A 171 -21.66 12.55 1.94
N LYS A 172 -22.75 12.79 2.65
CA LYS A 172 -22.82 12.63 4.12
C LYS A 172 -22.68 11.17 4.53
N ILE A 173 -23.34 10.25 3.83
CA ILE A 173 -23.23 8.82 4.08
C ILE A 173 -21.79 8.35 3.86
N MET A 174 -21.16 8.74 2.75
CA MET A 174 -19.77 8.40 2.45
C MET A 174 -18.81 8.94 3.52
N ALA A 175 -18.98 10.19 3.96
CA ALA A 175 -18.16 10.77 5.02
C ALA A 175 -18.29 9.98 6.35
N ASN A 176 -19.51 9.55 6.70
CA ASN A 176 -19.72 8.72 7.88
C ASN A 176 -19.07 7.34 7.75
N LEU A 177 -19.16 6.71 6.57
CA LEU A 177 -18.49 5.44 6.30
C LEU A 177 -16.96 5.58 6.42
N GLU A 178 -16.37 6.64 5.87
CA GLU A 178 -14.94 6.92 6.01
C GLU A 178 -14.52 7.07 7.48
N VAL A 179 -15.30 7.79 8.29
CA VAL A 179 -15.02 7.96 9.72
C VAL A 179 -15.14 6.63 10.47
N VAL A 180 -16.18 5.85 10.21
CA VAL A 180 -16.36 4.54 10.83
C VAL A 180 -15.21 3.61 10.43
N SER A 181 -14.86 3.53 9.16
CA SER A 181 -13.73 2.71 8.68
C SER A 181 -12.39 3.15 9.26
N PHE A 182 -12.20 4.45 9.47
CA PHE A 182 -11.00 4.99 10.12
C PHE A 182 -10.91 4.57 11.59
N LEU A 183 -12.02 4.64 12.34
CA LEU A 183 -12.06 4.24 13.74
C LEU A 183 -11.96 2.72 13.92
N ASP A 184 -12.59 1.94 13.03
CA ASP A 184 -12.54 0.48 12.99
C ASP A 184 -11.10 -0.03 12.77
N GLU A 185 -10.28 0.76 12.08
CA GLU A 185 -8.84 0.52 11.89
C GLU A 185 -7.96 1.28 12.88
N CYS A 186 -8.47 1.59 14.08
CA CYS A 186 -7.72 2.25 15.16
C CYS A 186 -7.04 3.56 14.71
N GLU A 187 -7.71 4.37 13.89
CA GLU A 187 -7.19 5.59 13.26
C GLU A 187 -6.15 5.36 12.15
N ALA A 188 -6.19 4.21 11.48
CA ALA A 188 -5.49 3.96 10.22
C ALA A 188 -6.43 4.08 9.00
N ARG A 189 -5.87 4.47 7.85
CA ARG A 189 -6.61 4.53 6.57
C ARG A 189 -6.42 3.28 5.72
N ALA A 190 -6.22 2.13 6.37
CA ALA A 190 -5.89 0.88 5.68
C ALA A 190 -7.03 0.40 4.76
N LYS A 191 -8.29 0.70 5.14
CA LYS A 191 -9.52 0.35 4.41
C LYS A 191 -9.90 1.30 3.26
N ILE A 192 -9.16 2.37 3.04
CA ILE A 192 -9.54 3.40 2.07
C ILE A 192 -8.51 3.44 0.94
N CYS A 193 -8.97 3.26 -0.30
CA CYS A 193 -8.13 3.38 -1.49
C CYS A 193 -8.82 4.21 -2.56
N ASP A 194 -8.09 5.20 -3.09
CA ASP A 194 -8.54 5.98 -4.22
C ASP A 194 -7.80 5.54 -5.49
N HIS A 195 -8.52 5.35 -6.61
CA HIS A 195 -7.95 5.08 -7.94
C HIS A 195 -8.33 6.18 -8.93
N GLY A 196 -7.44 6.43 -9.88
CA GLY A 196 -7.58 7.43 -10.94
C GLY A 196 -6.56 8.57 -10.85
N PRO A 197 -6.83 9.70 -11.54
CA PRO A 197 -8.05 9.99 -12.30
C PRO A 197 -8.17 9.24 -13.62
N TYR A 198 -9.37 8.72 -13.92
CA TYR A 198 -9.71 8.12 -15.22
C TYR A 198 -10.48 9.13 -16.06
N ARG A 199 -10.02 9.43 -17.28
CA ARG A 199 -10.71 10.37 -18.15
C ARG A 199 -11.96 9.73 -18.76
N ILE A 200 -13.13 10.35 -18.58
CA ILE A 200 -14.40 9.89 -19.19
C ILE A 200 -14.74 10.72 -20.42
N SER A 201 -14.53 12.03 -20.35
CA SER A 201 -14.80 12.98 -21.45
C SER A 201 -13.74 14.09 -21.48
N GLU A 202 -13.94 15.12 -22.32
CA GLU A 202 -13.00 16.24 -22.38
C GLU A 202 -12.87 16.98 -21.03
N ASN A 203 -13.98 17.09 -20.28
CA ASN A 203 -14.10 17.89 -19.07
C ASN A 203 -14.41 17.06 -17.81
N GLU A 204 -14.50 15.73 -17.91
CA GLU A 204 -14.89 14.88 -16.79
C GLU A 204 -13.89 13.76 -16.53
N ILE A 205 -13.70 13.51 -15.24
CA ILE A 205 -12.88 12.43 -14.72
C ILE A 205 -13.70 11.58 -13.75
N MET A 206 -13.36 10.30 -13.68
CA MET A 206 -13.82 9.38 -12.66
C MET A 206 -12.72 9.14 -11.64
N ILE A 207 -13.08 9.21 -10.36
CA ILE A 207 -12.27 8.72 -9.25
C ILE A 207 -13.04 7.57 -8.62
N PHE A 208 -12.38 6.45 -8.41
CA PHE A 208 -12.93 5.39 -7.57
C PHE A 208 -12.47 5.63 -6.14
N ARG A 209 -13.41 5.76 -5.20
CA ARG A 209 -13.13 5.71 -3.77
C ARG A 209 -13.68 4.42 -3.21
N GLU A 210 -12.77 3.53 -2.82
CA GLU A 210 -13.11 2.22 -2.27
C GLU A 210 -12.99 2.25 -0.76
N ILE A 211 -14.02 1.72 -0.09
CA ILE A 211 -14.02 1.41 1.34
C ILE A 211 -14.11 -0.12 1.43
N MET A 212 -13.01 -0.76 1.80
CA MET A 212 -12.88 -2.21 1.82
C MET A 212 -12.95 -2.78 3.24
N HIS A 213 -13.28 -4.06 3.35
CA HIS A 213 -13.18 -4.81 4.59
C HIS A 213 -11.83 -5.53 4.64
N LEU A 214 -11.04 -5.32 5.68
CA LEU A 214 -9.83 -6.09 5.95
C LEU A 214 -10.22 -7.22 6.91
N TYR A 215 -9.94 -8.48 6.52
CA TYR A 215 -10.33 -9.69 7.26
C TYR A 215 -9.42 -9.97 8.46
#